data_AF-A0A5C7UJF8-F1
#
_entry.id   AF-A0A5C7UJF8-F1
#
_cell.length_a   1.000
_cell.length_b   1.000
_cell.length_c   1.000
_cell.angle_alpha   90.00
_cell.angle_beta   90.00
_cell.angle_gamma   90.00
#
_symmetry.space_group_name_H-M   'P 1'
#
loop_
_entity.id
_entity.type
_entity.pdbx_description
1 polymer ?
#
loop_
_entity_poly.entity_id
_entity_poly.type
_entity_poly.pdbx_seq_one_letter_code
_entity_poly.pdbx_strand_id
1 'polypeptide(L)'
;MTKVDPETGKIIDGTYQKFRCFAAVDEVRPNVRDIRWRNYRLLIEANSVEGMSDLIIRSFPKGVTKMRVHVSGDFFNQNYFDAWMIAAKHFKQCKFYAYTKSLHLVQKRIDNNTIPSNFAITLSEGGAWDDRIDTLRTIAEDMKRGLGKSKVVFHPDEAAAKNLPIDHDDSHAQSGDHEFALLLHSIQPANSEAAEAVKLMKRQGIKFSYANK
;
A
#
# COMPACT_ATOMS: atom_id res chain seq x y z
N MET A 1 1.67 11.87 7.60
CA MET A 1 1.98 10.42 7.56
C MET A 1 3.25 10.19 8.35
N THR A 2 3.38 9.06 9.06
CA THR A 2 4.59 8.72 9.81
C THR A 2 5.71 8.51 8.82
N LYS A 3 6.88 9.02 9.16
CA LYS A 3 8.13 8.73 8.49
C LYS A 3 9.15 8.29 9.52
N VAL A 4 10.20 7.63 9.05
CA VAL A 4 11.39 7.38 9.85
C VAL A 4 12.53 8.18 9.24
N ASP A 5 13.26 8.88 10.10
CA ASP A 5 14.45 9.60 9.70
C ASP A 5 15.50 8.62 9.13
N PRO A 6 16.01 8.85 7.90
CA PRO A 6 16.89 7.91 7.22
C PRO A 6 18.19 7.63 7.97
N GLU A 7 18.72 8.62 8.69
CA GLU A 7 20.01 8.52 9.38
C GLU A 7 19.85 7.94 10.79
N THR A 8 18.95 8.54 11.57
CA THR A 8 18.79 8.24 13.01
C THR A 8 17.82 7.10 13.30
N GLY A 9 16.93 6.77 12.37
CA GLY A 9 15.86 5.78 12.63
C GLY A 9 14.74 6.28 13.54
N LYS A 10 14.72 7.58 13.86
CA LYS A 10 13.70 8.17 14.71
C LYS A 10 12.37 8.23 13.97
N ILE A 11 11.30 7.73 14.61
CA ILE A 11 9.93 7.89 14.14
C ILE A 11 9.52 9.36 14.26
N ILE A 12 8.97 9.90 13.19
CA ILE A 12 8.41 11.25 13.10
C ILE A 12 6.95 11.10 12.65
N ASP A 13 6.02 11.42 13.53
CA ASP A 13 4.59 11.43 13.21
C ASP A 13 4.18 12.77 12.61
N GLY A 14 3.26 12.72 11.64
CA GLY A 14 2.71 13.93 11.04
C GLY A 14 1.63 14.55 11.92
N THR A 15 1.46 15.88 11.85
CA THR A 15 0.50 16.65 12.66
C THR A 15 -0.92 16.10 12.65
N TYR A 16 -1.41 15.67 11.47
CA TYR A 16 -2.79 15.19 11.28
C TYR A 16 -2.92 13.66 11.27
N GLN A 17 -1.90 12.96 11.72
CA GLN A 17 -1.88 11.52 11.62
C GLN A 17 -2.70 10.84 12.72
N LYS A 18 -3.58 9.93 12.33
CA LYS A 18 -4.44 9.18 13.25
C LYS A 18 -3.79 7.90 13.80
N PHE A 19 -3.00 7.21 12.99
CA PHE A 19 -2.33 5.95 13.35
C PHE A 19 -1.06 5.75 12.53
N ARG A 20 -0.12 4.94 13.01
CA ARG A 20 1.13 4.55 12.33
C ARG A 20 0.89 3.32 11.45
N CYS A 21 1.38 3.39 10.21
CA CYS A 21 1.49 2.21 9.33
C CYS A 21 2.61 1.28 9.83
N PHE A 22 2.43 -0.06 9.78
CA PHE A 22 3.53 -0.96 10.18
C PHE A 22 4.80 -0.72 9.39
N ALA A 23 4.68 -0.51 8.09
CA ALA A 23 5.83 -0.45 7.23
C ALA A 23 6.71 0.74 7.62
N ALA A 24 6.11 1.87 7.98
CA ALA A 24 6.84 3.00 8.52
C ALA A 24 7.49 2.67 9.87
N VAL A 25 6.80 1.95 10.76
CA VAL A 25 7.38 1.52 12.05
C VAL A 25 8.54 0.54 11.85
N ASP A 26 8.50 -0.35 10.85
CA ASP A 26 9.58 -1.31 10.59
C ASP A 26 10.90 -0.65 10.17
N GLU A 27 10.87 0.58 9.66
CA GLU A 27 12.08 1.34 9.29
C GLU A 27 12.89 1.83 10.49
N VAL A 28 12.42 1.63 11.72
CA VAL A 28 13.31 1.77 12.88
C VAL A 28 14.47 0.77 12.83
N ARG A 29 14.29 -0.37 12.16
CA ARG A 29 15.32 -1.40 11.96
C ARG A 29 16.26 -0.95 10.83
N PRO A 30 17.57 -0.76 11.09
CA PRO A 30 18.51 -0.24 10.08
C PRO A 30 18.53 -1.07 8.80
N ASN A 31 18.59 -2.39 8.90
CA ASN A 31 18.59 -3.28 7.72
C ASN A 31 17.37 -3.11 6.80
N VAL A 32 16.19 -2.83 7.38
CA VAL A 32 14.96 -2.56 6.61
C VAL A 32 15.02 -1.16 6.01
N ARG A 33 15.39 -0.17 6.83
CA ARG A 33 15.49 1.24 6.42
C ARG A 33 16.48 1.42 5.28
N ASP A 34 17.69 0.91 5.43
CA ASP A 34 18.80 1.13 4.50
C ASP A 34 18.46 0.58 3.11
N ILE A 35 17.87 -0.61 3.03
CA ILE A 35 17.47 -1.22 1.75
C ILE A 35 16.36 -0.39 1.10
N ARG A 36 15.36 0.07 1.87
CA ARG A 36 14.24 0.86 1.34
C ARG A 36 14.70 2.23 0.84
N TRP A 37 15.52 2.93 1.62
CA TRP A 37 16.06 4.23 1.24
C TRP A 37 17.04 4.13 0.08
N ARG A 38 17.88 3.09 0.03
CA ARG A 38 18.73 2.81 -1.13
C ARG A 38 17.90 2.61 -2.39
N ASN A 39 16.88 1.76 -2.34
CA ASN A 39 16.01 1.50 -3.49
C ASN A 39 15.25 2.77 -3.93
N TYR A 40 14.79 3.57 -2.98
CA TYR A 40 14.17 4.86 -3.26
C TYR A 40 15.14 5.82 -3.97
N ARG A 41 16.38 5.97 -3.46
CA ARG A 41 17.41 6.83 -4.07
C ARG A 41 17.77 6.39 -5.49
N LEU A 42 17.93 5.08 -5.73
CA LEU A 42 18.18 4.55 -7.08
C LEU A 42 17.06 4.89 -8.08
N LEU A 43 15.79 4.87 -7.63
CA LEU A 43 14.66 5.26 -8.46
C LEU A 43 14.65 6.77 -8.74
N ILE A 44 14.97 7.59 -7.74
CA ILE A 44 15.11 9.04 -7.92
C ILE A 44 16.23 9.36 -8.91
N GLU A 45 17.38 8.69 -8.81
CA GLU A 45 18.51 8.85 -9.72
C GLU A 45 18.18 8.42 -11.15
N ALA A 46 17.39 7.35 -11.33
CA ALA A 46 16.95 6.90 -12.64
C ALA A 46 16.07 7.94 -13.37
N ASN A 47 15.36 8.79 -12.62
CA ASN A 47 14.68 10.05 -13.01
C ASN A 47 13.81 10.05 -14.30
N SER A 48 13.48 8.88 -14.84
CA SER A 48 12.75 8.70 -16.09
C SER A 48 11.91 7.43 -16.02
N VAL A 49 10.87 7.34 -16.85
CA VAL A 49 10.04 6.14 -16.93
C VAL A 49 10.89 4.95 -17.37
N GLU A 50 11.71 5.15 -18.41
CA GLU A 50 12.61 4.16 -18.99
C GLU A 50 13.62 3.69 -17.96
N GLY A 51 14.37 4.61 -17.34
CA GLY A 51 15.38 4.28 -16.34
C GLY A 51 14.81 3.54 -15.13
N MET A 52 13.66 3.99 -14.60
CA MET A 52 12.99 3.30 -13.49
C MET A 52 12.48 1.92 -13.89
N SER A 53 11.89 1.78 -15.08
CA SER A 53 11.37 0.50 -15.56
C SER A 53 12.50 -0.51 -15.80
N ASP A 54 13.61 -0.08 -16.39
CA ASP A 54 14.80 -0.92 -16.59
C ASP A 54 15.41 -1.38 -15.27
N LEU A 55 15.45 -0.49 -14.26
CA LEU A 55 15.93 -0.84 -12.93
C LEU A 55 15.01 -1.89 -12.27
N ILE A 56 13.69 -1.68 -12.32
CA ILE A 56 12.70 -2.62 -11.77
C ILE A 56 12.79 -3.97 -12.46
N ILE A 57 12.82 -4.00 -13.79
CA ILE A 57 12.85 -5.24 -14.59
C ILE A 57 14.13 -6.02 -14.32
N ARG A 58 15.30 -5.36 -14.31
CA ARG A 58 16.59 -6.02 -14.01
C ARG A 58 16.67 -6.54 -12.57
N SER A 59 15.97 -5.89 -11.64
CA SER A 59 15.95 -6.29 -10.22
C SER A 59 14.86 -7.31 -9.90
N PHE A 60 14.01 -7.67 -10.87
CA PHE A 60 12.85 -8.51 -10.61
C PHE A 60 13.27 -9.94 -10.27
N PRO A 61 12.73 -10.56 -9.20
CA PRO A 61 13.16 -11.89 -8.78
C PRO A 61 12.66 -12.96 -9.75
N LYS A 62 13.48 -14.00 -9.97
CA LYS A 62 13.11 -15.13 -10.84
C LYS A 62 12.03 -16.00 -10.18
N GLY A 63 11.10 -16.52 -10.99
CA GLY A 63 10.09 -17.48 -10.55
C GLY A 63 8.93 -16.88 -9.73
N VAL A 64 8.86 -15.56 -9.59
CA VAL A 64 7.78 -14.89 -8.85
C VAL A 64 6.48 -14.90 -9.64
N THR A 65 5.45 -15.50 -9.06
CA THR A 65 4.09 -15.54 -9.64
C THR A 65 3.17 -14.46 -9.08
N LYS A 66 3.52 -13.86 -7.94
CA LYS A 66 2.76 -12.77 -7.29
C LYS A 66 3.72 -11.75 -6.70
N MET A 67 3.48 -10.46 -6.96
CA MET A 67 4.31 -9.36 -6.47
C MET A 67 3.45 -8.26 -5.86
N ARG A 68 3.61 -8.03 -4.55
CA ARG A 68 3.12 -6.82 -3.91
C ARG A 68 4.04 -5.66 -4.26
N VAL A 69 3.51 -4.70 -4.98
CA VAL A 69 4.19 -3.42 -5.20
C VAL A 69 4.00 -2.57 -3.95
N HIS A 70 5.13 -2.19 -3.36
CA HIS A 70 5.23 -1.41 -2.11
C HIS A 70 4.69 -2.14 -0.87
N VAL A 71 5.63 -2.71 -0.11
CA VAL A 71 5.38 -3.02 1.30
C VAL A 71 5.45 -1.75 2.16
N SER A 72 6.30 -0.79 1.76
CA SER A 72 6.45 0.53 2.37
C SER A 72 6.44 1.62 1.31
N GLY A 73 6.08 2.83 1.72
CA GLY A 73 5.95 3.98 0.84
C GLY A 73 4.70 3.92 -0.03
N ASP A 74 4.74 4.67 -1.11
CA ASP A 74 3.69 4.75 -2.13
C ASP A 74 4.34 5.19 -3.46
N PHE A 75 3.55 5.25 -4.53
CA PHE A 75 3.95 5.91 -5.76
C PHE A 75 4.18 7.40 -5.50
N PHE A 76 5.42 7.87 -5.72
CA PHE A 76 5.81 9.26 -5.43
C PHE A 76 5.65 10.21 -6.62
N ASN A 77 5.60 9.70 -7.86
CA ASN A 77 5.30 10.50 -9.05
C ASN A 77 4.74 9.61 -10.18
N GLN A 78 4.29 10.25 -11.27
CA GLN A 78 3.72 9.53 -12.41
C GLN A 78 4.75 8.63 -13.10
N ASN A 79 6.00 9.08 -13.25
CA ASN A 79 7.04 8.30 -13.93
C ASN A 79 7.26 6.95 -13.23
N TYR A 80 7.27 6.94 -11.90
CA TYR A 80 7.44 5.74 -11.10
C TYR A 80 6.20 4.82 -11.16
N PHE A 81 5.00 5.39 -11.13
CA PHE A 81 3.78 4.63 -11.37
C PHE A 81 3.83 3.93 -12.73
N ASP A 82 4.20 4.67 -13.76
CA ASP A 82 4.26 4.20 -15.15
C ASP A 82 5.34 3.14 -15.36
N ALA A 83 6.48 3.26 -14.67
CA ALA A 83 7.53 2.25 -14.68
C ALA A 83 7.02 0.89 -14.16
N TRP A 84 6.19 0.87 -13.12
CA TRP A 84 5.55 -0.36 -12.64
C TRP A 84 4.51 -0.91 -13.62
N MET A 85 3.80 -0.05 -14.36
CA MET A 85 2.90 -0.49 -15.44
C MET A 85 3.68 -1.19 -16.56
N ILE A 86 4.87 -0.67 -16.92
CA ILE A 86 5.77 -1.29 -17.90
C ILE A 86 6.28 -2.64 -17.38
N ALA A 87 6.76 -2.70 -16.13
CA ALA A 87 7.23 -3.94 -15.52
C ALA A 87 6.13 -5.02 -15.51
N ALA A 88 4.88 -4.66 -15.19
CA ALA A 88 3.78 -5.61 -15.19
C ALA A 88 3.44 -6.13 -16.59
N LYS A 89 3.53 -5.28 -17.64
CA LYS A 89 3.41 -5.72 -19.04
C LYS A 89 4.55 -6.65 -19.46
N HIS A 90 5.75 -6.44 -18.91
CA HIS A 90 6.91 -7.30 -19.17
C HIS A 90 6.72 -8.68 -18.52
N PHE A 91 6.32 -8.74 -17.25
CA PHE A 91 6.12 -10.00 -16.51
C PHE A 91 4.66 -10.46 -16.52
N LYS A 92 4.12 -10.78 -17.71
CA LYS A 92 2.70 -11.14 -17.91
C LYS A 92 2.20 -12.32 -17.06
N GLN A 93 3.09 -13.21 -16.64
CA GLN A 93 2.77 -14.38 -15.80
C GLN A 93 2.77 -14.06 -14.29
N CYS A 94 3.26 -12.89 -13.89
CA CYS A 94 3.22 -12.45 -12.52
C CYS A 94 1.98 -11.60 -12.28
N LYS A 95 1.27 -11.86 -11.19
CA LYS A 95 0.17 -11.03 -10.71
C LYS A 95 0.73 -9.94 -9.79
N PHE A 96 0.57 -8.70 -10.19
CA PHE A 96 0.95 -7.53 -9.41
C PHE A 96 -0.26 -7.03 -8.61
N TYR A 97 0.00 -6.53 -7.41
CA TYR A 97 -1.02 -5.84 -6.63
C TYR A 97 -0.40 -4.73 -5.77
N ALA A 98 -1.12 -3.63 -5.57
CA ALA A 98 -0.65 -2.48 -4.81
C ALA A 98 -1.76 -1.85 -3.98
N TYR A 99 -1.40 -1.31 -2.82
CA TYR A 99 -2.24 -0.40 -2.06
C TYR A 99 -1.68 1.01 -2.28
N THR A 100 -2.53 1.98 -2.62
CA THR A 100 -2.07 3.34 -2.84
C THR A 100 -3.03 4.38 -2.29
N LYS A 101 -2.47 5.45 -1.73
CA LYS A 101 -3.13 6.71 -1.36
C LYS A 101 -2.87 7.80 -2.40
N SER A 102 -1.96 7.57 -3.36
CA SER A 102 -1.64 8.46 -4.48
C SER A 102 -2.68 8.36 -5.61
N LEU A 103 -3.97 8.56 -5.27
CA LEU A 103 -5.09 8.29 -6.19
C LEU A 103 -5.08 9.16 -7.45
N HIS A 104 -4.51 10.37 -7.35
CA HIS A 104 -4.29 11.26 -8.49
C HIS A 104 -3.41 10.64 -9.60
N LEU A 105 -2.51 9.70 -9.27
CA LEU A 105 -1.67 8.98 -10.26
C LEU A 105 -2.44 7.85 -10.92
N VAL A 106 -3.30 7.17 -10.14
CA VAL A 106 -4.18 6.11 -10.63
C VAL A 106 -5.18 6.69 -11.64
N GLN A 107 -5.79 7.83 -11.32
CA GLN A 107 -6.77 8.50 -12.18
C GLN A 107 -6.27 8.71 -13.61
N LYS A 108 -5.07 9.29 -13.76
CA LYS A 108 -4.45 9.54 -15.07
C LYS A 108 -4.34 8.30 -15.96
N ARG A 109 -4.25 7.11 -15.36
CA ARG A 109 -4.13 5.84 -16.07
C ARG A 109 -5.46 5.15 -16.31
N ILE A 110 -6.42 5.33 -15.39
CA ILE A 110 -7.81 4.90 -15.54
C ILE A 110 -8.47 5.64 -16.69
N ASP A 111 -8.33 6.97 -16.75
CA ASP A 111 -8.94 7.80 -17.80
C ASP A 111 -8.53 7.37 -19.22
N ASN A 112 -7.36 6.71 -19.35
CA ASN A 112 -6.81 6.21 -20.61
C ASN A 112 -6.94 4.68 -20.78
N ASN A 113 -7.58 3.96 -19.87
CA ASN A 113 -7.68 2.50 -19.85
C ASN A 113 -6.35 1.74 -20.03
N THR A 114 -5.26 2.21 -19.42
CA THR A 114 -3.90 1.68 -19.71
C THR A 114 -3.29 0.80 -18.63
N ILE A 115 -4.05 0.50 -17.56
CA ILE A 115 -3.57 -0.34 -16.47
C ILE A 115 -3.59 -1.82 -16.90
N PRO A 116 -2.47 -2.55 -16.77
CA PRO A 116 -2.41 -3.96 -17.16
C PRO A 116 -3.44 -4.83 -16.44
N SER A 117 -3.94 -5.87 -17.12
CA SER A 117 -4.92 -6.82 -16.56
C SER A 117 -4.34 -7.67 -15.44
N ASN A 118 -3.01 -7.86 -15.40
CA ASN A 118 -2.30 -8.54 -14.32
C ASN A 118 -1.91 -7.60 -13.16
N PHE A 119 -2.41 -6.36 -13.12
CA PHE A 119 -2.14 -5.40 -12.06
C PHE A 119 -3.41 -5.01 -11.32
N ALA A 120 -3.59 -5.57 -10.13
CA ALA A 120 -4.66 -5.22 -9.19
C ALA A 120 -4.29 -3.95 -8.40
N ILE A 121 -5.25 -3.04 -8.22
CA ILE A 121 -5.04 -1.82 -7.44
C ILE A 121 -6.10 -1.74 -6.35
N THR A 122 -5.64 -1.49 -5.14
CA THR A 122 -6.47 -1.16 -3.99
C THR A 122 -6.30 0.31 -3.64
N LEU A 123 -7.39 1.07 -3.73
CA LEU A 123 -7.46 2.45 -3.27
C LEU A 123 -7.51 2.44 -1.74
N SER A 124 -6.44 2.90 -1.09
CA SER A 124 -6.36 2.91 0.37
C SER A 124 -6.90 4.22 0.92
N GLU A 125 -7.90 4.13 1.80
CA GLU A 125 -8.42 5.27 2.55
C GLU A 125 -7.38 5.79 3.57
N GLY A 126 -7.48 7.07 3.92
CA GLY A 126 -6.60 7.78 4.85
C GLY A 126 -5.51 8.59 4.16
N GLY A 127 -5.72 8.98 2.89
CA GLY A 127 -4.84 9.82 2.09
C GLY A 127 -5.37 11.24 1.87
N ALA A 128 -4.60 12.05 1.14
CA ALA A 128 -5.00 13.41 0.77
C ALA A 128 -6.03 13.46 -0.38
N TRP A 129 -6.32 12.32 -0.99
CA TRP A 129 -7.14 12.18 -2.20
C TRP A 129 -8.34 11.26 -1.99
N ASP A 130 -8.77 11.06 -0.74
CA ASP A 130 -9.86 10.14 -0.39
C ASP A 130 -11.18 10.53 -1.08
N ASP A 131 -11.36 11.82 -1.39
CA ASP A 131 -12.47 12.36 -2.17
C ASP A 131 -12.60 11.77 -3.58
N ARG A 132 -11.53 11.16 -4.10
CA ARG A 132 -11.51 10.52 -5.43
C ARG A 132 -11.89 9.05 -5.42
N ILE A 133 -11.96 8.40 -4.26
CA ILE A 133 -12.15 6.94 -4.16
C ILE A 133 -13.42 6.49 -4.90
N ASP A 134 -14.55 7.12 -4.58
CA ASP A 134 -15.85 6.67 -5.11
C ASP A 134 -15.92 6.91 -6.62
N THR A 135 -15.54 8.11 -7.09
CA THR A 135 -15.48 8.44 -8.52
C THR A 135 -14.59 7.49 -9.31
N LEU A 136 -13.39 7.15 -8.80
CA LEU A 136 -12.49 6.23 -9.48
C LEU A 136 -13.05 4.82 -9.58
N ARG A 137 -13.79 4.36 -8.56
CA ARG A 137 -14.44 3.05 -8.58
C ARG A 137 -15.59 3.01 -9.56
N THR A 138 -16.44 4.04 -9.61
CA THR A 138 -17.49 4.15 -10.63
C THR A 138 -16.92 4.07 -12.04
N ILE A 139 -15.87 4.85 -12.34
CA ILE A 139 -15.23 4.81 -13.67
C ILE A 139 -14.68 3.41 -13.97
N ALA A 140 -14.04 2.76 -13.01
CA ALA A 140 -13.50 1.42 -13.21
C ALA A 140 -14.60 0.37 -13.44
N GLU A 141 -15.72 0.47 -12.73
CA GLU A 141 -16.89 -0.39 -12.92
C GLU A 141 -17.47 -0.24 -14.33
N ASP A 142 -17.61 1.00 -14.83
CA ASP A 142 -18.04 1.28 -16.21
C ASP A 142 -17.10 0.64 -17.25
N MET A 143 -15.81 0.55 -16.92
CA MET A 143 -14.77 -0.08 -17.73
C MET A 143 -14.66 -1.59 -17.50
N LYS A 144 -15.56 -2.19 -16.71
CA LYS A 144 -15.56 -3.61 -16.31
C LYS A 144 -14.24 -4.05 -15.67
N ARG A 145 -13.65 -3.15 -14.88
CA ARG A 145 -12.38 -3.36 -14.18
C ARG A 145 -12.59 -3.21 -12.67
N GLY A 146 -12.08 -4.17 -11.91
CA GLY A 146 -12.05 -4.07 -10.46
C GLY A 146 -11.07 -2.99 -9.98
N LEU A 147 -11.51 -2.23 -8.98
CA LEU A 147 -10.63 -1.52 -8.05
C LEU A 147 -11.03 -1.88 -6.63
N GLY A 148 -10.07 -2.42 -5.88
CA GLY A 148 -10.26 -2.69 -4.47
C GLY A 148 -10.31 -1.39 -3.68
N LYS A 149 -10.90 -1.44 -2.48
CA LYS A 149 -10.86 -0.35 -1.51
C LYS A 149 -10.48 -0.91 -0.16
N SER A 150 -9.46 -0.35 0.48
CA SER A 150 -9.08 -0.77 1.82
C SER A 150 -9.27 0.36 2.82
N LYS A 151 -9.84 0.04 3.99
CA LYS A 151 -9.94 0.94 5.14
C LYS A 151 -9.22 0.35 6.34
N VAL A 152 -8.45 1.17 7.06
CA VAL A 152 -7.92 0.75 8.36
C VAL A 152 -9.01 0.86 9.42
N VAL A 153 -9.25 -0.22 10.16
CA VAL A 153 -10.21 -0.29 11.28
C VAL A 153 -9.46 -0.55 12.58
N PHE A 154 -9.97 -0.02 13.70
CA PHE A 154 -9.28 -0.09 14.98
C PHE A 154 -9.69 -1.31 15.79
N HIS A 155 -10.83 -1.91 15.44
CA HIS A 155 -11.33 -3.16 16.03
C HIS A 155 -12.08 -4.01 14.98
N PRO A 156 -12.11 -5.35 15.09
CA PRO A 156 -12.90 -6.19 14.18
C PRO A 156 -14.39 -5.85 14.14
N ASP A 157 -14.94 -5.34 15.24
CA ASP A 157 -16.36 -4.93 15.30
C ASP A 157 -16.67 -3.79 14.32
N GLU A 158 -15.73 -2.89 14.04
CA GLU A 158 -15.92 -1.83 13.04
C GLU A 158 -16.02 -2.40 11.62
N ALA A 159 -15.24 -3.45 11.32
CA ALA A 159 -15.32 -4.14 10.05
C ALA A 159 -16.65 -4.89 9.93
N ALA A 160 -17.06 -5.59 11.00
CA ALA A 160 -18.34 -6.30 11.08
C ALA A 160 -19.54 -5.34 10.90
N ALA A 161 -19.53 -4.20 11.57
CA ALA A 161 -20.58 -3.18 11.46
C ALA A 161 -20.69 -2.59 10.04
N LYS A 162 -19.61 -2.66 9.25
CA LYS A 162 -19.56 -2.19 7.85
C LYS A 162 -19.69 -3.33 6.83
N ASN A 163 -19.88 -4.57 7.29
CA ASN A 163 -19.86 -5.77 6.46
C ASN A 163 -18.59 -5.87 5.57
N LEU A 164 -17.44 -5.48 6.13
CA LEU A 164 -16.15 -5.54 5.45
C LEU A 164 -15.38 -6.79 5.90
N PRO A 165 -14.92 -7.66 4.98
CA PRO A 165 -13.98 -8.72 5.35
C PRO A 165 -12.66 -8.10 5.79
N ILE A 166 -11.97 -8.71 6.75
CA ILE A 166 -10.63 -8.28 7.17
C ILE A 166 -9.60 -9.07 6.36
N ASP A 167 -8.69 -8.34 5.72
CA ASP A 167 -7.62 -8.96 4.94
C ASP A 167 -6.45 -9.37 5.84
N HIS A 168 -6.16 -10.67 5.84
CA HIS A 168 -5.15 -11.30 6.68
C HIS A 168 -3.98 -11.89 5.90
N ASP A 169 -4.08 -11.98 4.57
CA ASP A 169 -3.12 -12.69 3.72
C ASP A 169 -2.91 -12.04 2.34
N ASP A 170 -3.33 -10.78 2.20
CA ASP A 170 -3.36 -10.00 0.96
C ASP A 170 -4.29 -10.59 -0.14
N SER A 171 -5.14 -11.58 0.15
CA SER A 171 -5.99 -12.21 -0.88
C SER A 171 -7.02 -11.24 -1.45
N HIS A 172 -7.59 -10.37 -0.62
CA HIS A 172 -8.53 -9.33 -1.04
C HIS A 172 -7.84 -8.25 -1.90
N ALA A 173 -6.62 -7.85 -1.55
CA ALA A 173 -5.84 -6.94 -2.38
C ALA A 173 -5.39 -7.56 -3.70
N GLN A 174 -5.10 -8.86 -3.70
CA GLN A 174 -4.80 -9.59 -4.92
C GLN A 174 -6.02 -9.62 -5.85
N SER A 175 -7.25 -9.83 -5.37
CA SER A 175 -8.42 -9.78 -6.27
C SER A 175 -8.65 -8.37 -6.78
N GLY A 176 -8.51 -7.36 -5.92
CA GLY A 176 -8.48 -5.95 -6.30
C GLY A 176 -9.80 -5.46 -6.90
N ASP A 177 -10.92 -5.98 -6.42
CA ASP A 177 -12.25 -5.81 -7.01
C ASP A 177 -13.37 -5.51 -5.99
N HIS A 178 -13.07 -5.46 -4.70
CA HIS A 178 -14.05 -5.19 -3.65
C HIS A 178 -13.47 -4.42 -2.45
N GLU A 179 -14.36 -4.04 -1.53
CA GLU A 179 -13.98 -3.36 -0.30
C GLU A 179 -13.58 -4.34 0.80
N PHE A 180 -12.55 -4.01 1.56
CA PHE A 180 -12.12 -4.78 2.71
C PHE A 180 -11.47 -3.89 3.79
N ALA A 181 -11.31 -4.46 4.97
CA ALA A 181 -10.70 -3.81 6.11
C ALA A 181 -9.27 -4.31 6.34
N LEU A 182 -8.41 -3.42 6.81
CA LEU A 182 -7.09 -3.72 7.34
C LEU A 182 -7.12 -3.46 8.85
N LEU A 183 -6.83 -4.47 9.64
CA LEU A 183 -6.86 -4.31 11.10
C LEU A 183 -5.63 -3.51 11.56
N LEU A 184 -5.85 -2.51 12.40
CA LEU A 184 -4.79 -1.71 13.00
C LEU A 184 -3.77 -2.61 13.71
N HIS A 185 -2.47 -2.36 13.48
CA HIS A 185 -1.41 -3.16 14.07
C HIS A 185 -0.14 -2.33 14.33
N SER A 186 0.90 -2.98 14.85
CA SER A 186 2.19 -2.37 15.22
C SER A 186 2.11 -1.35 16.36
N ILE A 187 3.25 -0.74 16.67
CA ILE A 187 3.38 0.27 17.72
C ILE A 187 2.70 1.56 17.27
N GLN A 188 1.82 2.08 18.12
CA GLN A 188 1.05 3.31 17.88
C GLN A 188 1.54 4.46 18.77
N PRO A 189 1.22 5.73 18.45
CA PRO A 189 1.61 6.87 19.28
C PRO A 189 1.04 6.74 20.69
N ALA A 190 1.84 7.02 21.72
CA ALA A 190 1.36 6.98 23.10
C ALA A 190 0.18 7.94 23.29
N ASN A 191 -0.77 7.58 24.16
CA ASN A 191 -1.97 8.36 24.48
C ASN A 191 -2.87 8.67 23.26
N SER A 192 -2.81 7.84 22.21
CA SER A 192 -3.71 7.94 21.05
C SER A 192 -4.81 6.89 21.10
N GLU A 193 -5.92 7.17 20.41
CA GLU A 193 -7.00 6.20 20.17
C GLU A 193 -6.46 4.90 19.56
N ALA A 194 -5.52 5.00 18.62
CA ALA A 194 -4.87 3.85 18.00
C ALA A 194 -4.09 2.99 19.01
N ALA A 195 -3.41 3.62 19.99
CA ALA A 195 -2.74 2.87 21.04
C ALA A 195 -3.71 2.19 22.01
N GLU A 196 -4.82 2.82 22.35
CA GLU A 196 -5.86 2.20 23.17
C GLU A 196 -6.56 1.04 22.46
N ALA A 197 -6.82 1.17 21.15
CA ALA A 197 -7.35 0.10 20.31
C ALA A 197 -6.41 -1.11 20.29
N VAL A 198 -5.10 -0.91 20.09
CA VAL A 198 -4.12 -2.00 20.16
C VAL A 198 -4.08 -2.66 21.55
N LYS A 199 -4.19 -1.88 22.64
CA LYS A 199 -4.27 -2.45 24.00
C LYS A 199 -5.55 -3.26 24.19
N LEU A 200 -6.69 -2.77 23.71
CA LEU A 200 -7.97 -3.47 23.77
C LEU A 200 -7.91 -4.81 23.05
N MET A 201 -7.45 -4.82 21.80
CA MET A 201 -7.30 -6.04 21.01
C MET A 201 -6.39 -7.06 21.70
N LYS A 202 -5.29 -6.62 22.33
CA LYS A 202 -4.43 -7.50 23.13
C LYS A 202 -5.15 -8.10 24.34
N ARG A 203 -5.91 -7.29 25.10
CA ARG A 203 -6.67 -7.77 26.27
C ARG A 203 -7.70 -8.84 25.91
N GLN A 204 -8.28 -8.75 24.71
CA GLN A 204 -9.28 -9.69 24.20
C GLN A 204 -8.67 -10.89 23.46
N GLY A 205 -7.34 -10.98 23.34
CA GLY A 205 -6.67 -12.08 22.62
C GLY A 205 -6.88 -12.05 21.11
N ILE A 206 -7.25 -10.90 20.54
CA ILE A 206 -7.44 -10.74 19.10
C ILE A 206 -6.09 -10.79 18.40
N LYS A 207 -5.98 -11.60 17.34
CA LYS A 207 -4.79 -11.64 16.48
C LYS A 207 -4.88 -10.56 15.41
N PHE A 208 -4.04 -9.55 15.53
CA PHE A 208 -3.97 -8.42 14.58
C PHE A 208 -2.57 -8.22 13.98
N SER A 209 -1.60 -9.05 14.37
CA SER A 209 -0.28 -9.11 13.75
C SER A 209 -0.18 -10.30 12.82
N TYR A 210 0.38 -10.12 11.63
CA TYR A 210 0.79 -11.23 10.78
C TYR A 210 1.83 -12.06 11.53
N ALA A 211 1.66 -13.38 11.58
CA ALA A 211 2.68 -14.25 12.16
C ALA A 211 3.98 -14.04 11.39
N ASN A 212 5.10 -13.88 12.11
CA ASN A 212 6.41 -13.99 11.48
C ASN A 212 6.47 -15.39 10.84
N LYS A 213 6.47 -15.45 9.51
CA LYS A 213 6.89 -16.64 8.78
C LYS A 213 8.41 -16.68 8.76
#